data_AF-A0A4Y2RRY4-F1
#
_entry.id   AF-A0A4Y2RRY4-F1
#
_cell.length_a   1.000
_cell.length_b   1.000
_cell.length_c   1.000
_cell.angle_alpha   90.00
_cell.angle_beta   90.00
_cell.angle_gamma   90.00
#
_symmetry.space_group_name_H-M   'P 1'
#
loop_
_entity.id
_entity.type
_entity.pdbx_description
1 polymer ?
#
loop_
_entity_poly.entity_id
_entity_poly.type
_entity_poly.pdbx_seq_one_letter_code
_entity_poly.pdbx_strand_id
1 'polypeptide(L)'
;MHNKNLRSTWTNFAYELRSFLNEWVNGVKTDSFEKLSDLIIADQIKRKVSQEVKDNFIYDWSKLNSPDDLDEKLDDFEVENEWMGEWFES
;
A
#
# COMPACT_ATOMS: atom_id res chain seq x y z
N MET A 1 5.85 10.84 3.51
CA MET A 1 4.90 11.82 2.96
C MET A 1 5.70 13.03 2.49
N HIS A 2 5.66 13.37 1.20
CA HIS A 2 6.31 14.59 0.70
C HIS A 2 5.48 15.80 1.15
N ASN A 3 6.02 16.57 2.09
CA ASN A 3 5.37 17.74 2.64
C ASN A 3 5.73 18.97 1.79
N LYS A 4 4.76 19.87 1.58
CA LYS A 4 5.01 21.09 0.81
C LYS A 4 6.02 21.95 1.56
N ASN A 5 7.16 22.23 0.94
CA ASN A 5 8.15 23.11 1.53
C ASN A 5 7.61 24.56 1.52
N LEU A 6 7.85 25.35 2.58
CA LEU A 6 7.30 26.73 2.72
C LEU A 6 7.68 27.67 1.56
N ARG A 7 8.62 27.26 0.70
CA ARG A 7 9.15 28.01 -0.44
C ARG A 7 8.65 27.54 -1.81
N SER A 8 7.87 26.46 -1.90
CA SER A 8 7.41 25.91 -3.18
C SER A 8 6.01 26.43 -3.55
N THR A 9 5.86 26.86 -4.80
CA THR A 9 4.54 27.17 -5.38
C THR A 9 3.73 25.89 -5.57
N TRP A 10 2.40 26.00 -5.70
CA TRP A 10 1.56 24.85 -6.04
C TRP A 10 1.97 24.20 -7.38
N THR A 11 2.49 24.99 -8.33
CA THR A 11 3.04 24.51 -9.59
C THR A 11 4.25 23.59 -9.39
N ASN A 12 5.18 23.98 -8.51
CA ASN A 12 6.36 23.16 -8.21
C ASN A 12 5.95 21.85 -7.54
N PHE A 13 5.00 21.90 -6.61
CA PHE A 13 4.49 20.69 -5.96
C PHE A 13 3.79 19.74 -6.94
N ALA A 14 2.97 20.28 -7.86
CA ALA A 14 2.32 19.48 -8.90
C ALA A 14 3.36 18.86 -9.85
N TYR A 15 4.43 19.57 -10.18
CA TYR A 15 5.53 19.05 -10.98
C TYR A 15 6.27 17.91 -10.27
N GLU A 16 6.62 18.09 -9.00
CA GLU A 16 7.29 17.06 -8.18
C GLU A 16 6.42 15.80 -8.05
N LEU A 17 5.13 15.96 -7.74
CA LEU A 17 4.19 14.83 -7.68
C LEU A 17 4.08 14.09 -9.01
N ARG A 18 4.01 14.82 -10.13
CA ARG A 18 3.97 14.22 -11.46
C ARG A 18 5.25 13.46 -11.78
N SER A 19 6.42 14.00 -11.43
CA SER A 19 7.71 13.34 -11.62
C SER A 19 7.79 12.05 -10.83
N PHE A 20 7.45 12.12 -9.54
CA PHE A 20 7.41 10.95 -8.66
C PHE A 20 6.46 9.86 -9.19
N LEU A 21 5.24 10.24 -9.58
CA LEU A 21 4.28 9.30 -10.13
C LEU A 21 4.79 8.65 -11.43
N ASN A 22 5.37 9.44 -12.33
CA ASN A 22 5.93 8.92 -13.58
C ASN A 22 7.09 7.94 -13.32
N GLU A 23 8.02 8.26 -12.42
CA GLU A 23 9.11 7.38 -12.03
C GLU A 23 8.59 6.08 -11.41
N TRP A 24 7.63 6.18 -10.50
CA TRP A 24 7.00 5.03 -9.88
C TRP A 24 6.30 4.15 -10.91
N VAL A 25 5.40 4.69 -11.74
CA VAL A 25 4.67 3.95 -12.79
C VAL A 25 5.64 3.26 -13.77
N ASN A 26 6.70 3.95 -14.18
CA ASN A 26 7.74 3.36 -15.03
C ASN A 26 8.50 2.21 -14.33
N GLY A 27 8.73 2.34 -13.01
CA GLY A 27 9.36 1.29 -12.20
C GLY A 27 8.52 0.02 -12.10
N VAL A 28 7.19 0.16 -11.98
CA VAL A 28 6.27 -1.00 -11.89
C VAL A 28 5.92 -1.61 -13.25
N LYS A 29 6.40 -1.01 -14.36
CA LYS A 29 6.20 -1.49 -15.76
C LYS A 29 4.74 -1.81 -16.08
N THR A 30 3.81 -0.97 -15.63
CA THR A 30 2.38 -1.14 -15.89
C THR A 30 2.09 -0.79 -17.35
N ASP A 31 1.46 -1.69 -18.09
CA ASP A 31 1.07 -1.49 -19.49
C ASP A 31 -0.43 -1.18 -19.67
N SER A 32 -1.23 -1.27 -18.61
CA SER A 32 -2.67 -1.02 -18.64
C SER A 32 -3.16 -0.15 -17.48
N PHE A 33 -4.31 0.50 -17.71
CA PHE A 33 -4.98 1.30 -16.69
C PHE A 33 -5.46 0.43 -15.52
N GLU A 34 -5.92 -0.79 -15.80
CA GLU A 34 -6.35 -1.75 -14.77
C GLU A 34 -5.22 -2.05 -13.80
N LYS A 35 -4.02 -2.43 -14.29
CA LYS A 35 -2.86 -2.69 -13.43
C LYS A 35 -2.44 -1.47 -12.63
N LEU A 36 -2.54 -0.27 -13.21
CA LEU A 36 -2.26 0.97 -12.48
C LEU A 36 -3.29 1.22 -11.38
N SER A 37 -4.57 0.97 -11.66
CA SER A 37 -5.66 1.08 -10.69
C SER A 37 -5.45 0.12 -9.52
N ASP A 38 -5.13 -1.13 -9.81
CA ASP A 38 -4.84 -2.17 -8.81
C ASP A 38 -3.71 -1.76 -7.86
N LEU A 39 -2.60 -1.24 -8.42
CA LEU A 39 -1.49 -0.74 -7.62
C LEU A 39 -1.85 0.46 -6.74
N ILE A 40 -2.67 1.39 -7.26
CA ILE A 40 -3.13 2.54 -6.48
C ILE A 40 -4.02 2.08 -5.32
N ILE A 41 -4.95 1.16 -5.58
CA ILE A 41 -5.85 0.60 -4.56
C ILE A 41 -5.02 -0.14 -3.49
N ALA A 42 -4.11 -1.02 -3.91
CA ALA A 42 -3.22 -1.73 -3.01
C ALA A 42 -2.36 -0.77 -2.16
N ASP A 43 -1.78 0.29 -2.73
CA ASP A 43 -1.04 1.30 -1.96
C ASP A 43 -1.92 2.02 -0.93
N GLN A 44 -3.18 2.35 -1.27
CA GLN A 44 -4.10 2.97 -0.32
C GLN A 44 -4.48 2.02 0.83
N ILE A 45 -4.74 0.74 0.55
CA ILE A 45 -5.00 -0.28 1.58
C ILE A 45 -3.78 -0.40 2.49
N LYS A 46 -2.58 -0.57 1.91
CA LYS A 46 -1.32 -0.64 2.66
C LYS A 46 -1.09 0.57 3.55
N ARG A 47 -1.52 1.78 3.16
CA ARG A 47 -1.41 2.97 4.02
C ARG A 47 -2.33 2.92 5.24
N LYS A 48 -3.48 2.25 5.14
CA LYS A 48 -4.44 2.11 6.24
C LYS A 48 -4.06 1.04 7.25
N VAL A 49 -3.39 -0.02 6.80
CA VAL A 49 -2.94 -1.12 7.66
C VAL A 49 -1.92 -0.61 8.70
N SER A 50 -2.06 -1.07 9.94
CA SER A 50 -1.17 -0.70 11.06
C SER A 50 0.26 -1.21 10.83
N GLN A 51 1.24 -0.66 11.56
CA GLN A 51 2.63 -1.10 11.40
C GLN A 51 2.86 -2.53 11.90
N GLU A 52 2.16 -2.94 12.96
CA GLU A 52 2.26 -4.30 13.51
C GLU A 52 1.89 -5.37 12.48
N VAL A 53 0.78 -5.18 11.77
CA VAL A 53 0.35 -6.08 10.70
C VAL A 53 1.39 -6.09 9.57
N LYS A 54 1.96 -4.93 9.21
CA LYS A 54 3.00 -4.85 8.17
C LYS A 54 4.26 -5.62 8.53
N ASP A 55 4.65 -5.57 9.80
CA ASP A 55 5.87 -6.22 10.29
C ASP A 55 5.77 -7.75 10.16
N ASN A 56 4.56 -8.31 10.35
CA ASN A 56 4.29 -9.74 10.09
C ASN A 56 4.46 -10.14 8.62
N PHE A 57 4.37 -9.18 7.70
CA PHE A 57 4.45 -9.44 6.26
C PHE A 57 5.69 -8.85 5.58
N ILE A 58 6.72 -8.44 6.32
CA ILE A 58 7.82 -7.61 5.80
C ILE A 58 8.45 -8.12 4.48
N TYR A 59 8.53 -9.45 4.29
CA TYR A 59 9.10 -10.07 3.08
C TYR A 59 8.13 -10.09 1.88
N ASP A 60 6.84 -10.19 2.14
CA ASP A 60 5.80 -10.29 1.10
C ASP A 60 5.12 -8.95 0.83
N TRP A 61 5.22 -8.00 1.76
CA TRP A 61 4.54 -6.71 1.69
C TRP A 61 4.84 -5.93 0.41
N SER A 62 6.08 -6.02 -0.09
CA SER A 62 6.50 -5.38 -1.34
C SER A 62 5.96 -6.07 -2.61
N LYS A 63 5.49 -7.32 -2.49
CA LYS A 63 5.00 -8.14 -3.61
C LYS A 63 3.48 -8.09 -3.77
N LEU A 64 2.74 -7.72 -2.72
CA LEU A 64 1.28 -7.61 -2.70
C LEU A 64 0.80 -6.39 -3.50
N ASN A 65 0.85 -6.48 -4.82
CA ASN A 65 0.52 -5.40 -5.73
C ASN A 65 -0.90 -5.49 -6.29
N SER A 66 -1.54 -6.64 -6.11
CA SER A 66 -2.96 -6.85 -6.36
C SER A 66 -3.75 -6.51 -5.10
N PRO A 67 -4.86 -5.75 -5.21
CA PRO A 67 -5.84 -5.61 -4.15
C PRO A 67 -6.36 -6.96 -3.66
N ASP A 68 -6.68 -7.87 -4.60
CA ASP A 68 -7.28 -9.19 -4.32
C ASP A 68 -6.31 -10.16 -3.63
N ASP A 69 -4.99 -9.98 -3.79
CA ASP A 69 -4.02 -10.79 -3.04
C ASP A 69 -3.76 -10.18 -1.65
N LEU A 70 -4.01 -8.88 -1.51
CA LEU A 70 -3.74 -8.12 -0.30
C LEU A 70 -4.90 -8.22 0.68
N ASP A 71 -6.14 -8.17 0.21
CA ASP A 71 -7.34 -8.32 1.05
C ASP A 71 -7.45 -9.74 1.63
N GLU A 72 -7.31 -10.78 0.81
CA GLU A 72 -7.32 -12.18 1.26
C GLU A 72 -6.30 -12.40 2.38
N LYS A 73 -5.08 -11.89 2.19
CA LYS A 73 -4.00 -12.07 3.17
C LYS A 73 -4.21 -11.28 4.46
N LEU A 74 -4.92 -10.15 4.41
CA LEU A 74 -5.27 -9.37 5.60
C LEU A 74 -6.44 -10.03 6.34
N ASP A 75 -7.45 -10.49 5.61
CA ASP A 75 -8.61 -11.20 6.17
C ASP A 75 -8.18 -12.50 6.86
N ASP A 76 -7.32 -13.30 6.23
CA ASP A 76 -6.77 -14.53 6.82
C ASP A 76 -6.04 -14.23 8.14
N PHE A 77 -5.25 -13.16 8.19
CA PHE A 77 -4.54 -12.75 9.40
C PHE A 77 -5.48 -12.26 10.50
N GLU A 78 -6.51 -11.49 10.16
CA GLU A 78 -7.52 -11.05 11.13
C GLU A 78 -8.26 -12.24 11.73
N VAL A 79 -8.67 -13.20 10.88
CA VAL A 79 -9.33 -14.44 11.29
C VAL A 79 -8.41 -15.26 12.21
N GLU A 80 -7.15 -15.49 11.83
CA GLU A 80 -6.19 -16.22 12.68
C GLU A 80 -6.00 -15.57 14.06
N ASN A 81 -5.92 -14.24 14.13
CA ASN A 81 -5.79 -13.54 15.41
C ASN A 81 -7.06 -13.62 16.26
N GLU A 82 -8.23 -13.60 15.63
CA GLU A 82 -9.51 -13.78 16.32
C GLU A 82 -9.56 -15.17 16.97
N TRP A 83 -9.28 -16.24 16.21
CA TRP A 83 -9.24 -17.61 16.74
C TRP A 83 -8.20 -17.79 17.84
N MET A 84 -7.01 -17.21 17.68
CA MET A 84 -5.97 -17.27 18.71
C MET A 84 -6.40 -16.57 19.99
N GLY A 85 -7.10 -15.44 19.90
CA GLY A 85 -7.71 -14.76 21.05
C GLY A 85 -8.70 -15.65 21.80
N GLU A 86 -9.65 -16.26 21.08
CA GLU A 86 -10.65 -17.16 21.67
C GLU A 86 -10.03 -18.38 22.35
N TRP A 87 -8.98 -18.95 21.74
CA TRP A 87 -8.23 -20.08 22.31
C TRP A 87 -7.48 -19.73 23.59
N PHE A 88 -6.96 -18.51 23.72
CA PHE A 88 -6.28 -18.06 24.94
C PHE A 88 -7.27 -17.68 26.06
N GLU A 89 -8.52 -17.36 25.72
CA GLU A 89 -9.57 -16.98 26.67
C GLU A 89 -10.43 -18.17 27.17
N SER A 90 -10.31 -19.35 26.54
CA SER A 90 -11.05 -20.58 26.88
C SER A 90 -10.30 -21.50 27.86
#